data_AF-A0A2V5TAF3-F1
#
_entry.id   AF-A0A2V5TAF3-F1
#
_cell.length_a   1.000
_cell.length_b   1.000
_cell.length_c   1.000
_cell.angle_alpha   90.00
_cell.angle_beta   90.00
_cell.angle_gamma   90.00
#
_symmetry.space_group_name_H-M   'P 1'
#
loop_
_entity.id
_entity.type
_entity.pdbx_description
1 polymer ?
#
loop_
_entity_poly.entity_id
_entity_poly.type
_entity_poly.pdbx_seq_one_letter_code
_entity_poly.pdbx_strand_id
1 'polypeptide(L)'
;MKKLSTAGRFIFWLAIIFTITFLVRAESGDRRASTHPQKELAVAPITIFDENGQPDVNGVPSATSTIVDVTVAPGGSFVFDPSTVNISVGDTVRWTWAGSGHSVTSGPPCQADSQYCSPNDMNCASGILSNTGTIYTHTFGRSGTYSYFCSAHCFFGMTGTVNVSGGCAPSGWSAGPNLPTVLVRAVGVWFPADGNFYSMGGRTADTVGSDFQHVLRYTPSSNSWTQTGVTLPDNQMNNMACGVLAVSGTPYIYCVGGSAAGQTTATARVFFYNPATDAVTTLTAGDNWPGDAAGTILPGGFTIYNNKLYILGGFNINVASTNQIWQFDPTLAVGSKWLQRVNAPEGIMYAPTCTIGNTIYVGGASDYSGGVIDNTNSFSFNPMANTIGTIAAIPRATGETRALNFNGKMLVMGGGRTAPNPSMEVDAYNPGTNTWTMNTPVPAFTTARRNFPTDTDGTTRIWLGGGYASDGITPLNSMEIFCAAAGATATPTP
;
A
#
# COMPACT_ATOMS: atom_id res chain seq x y z
N MET A 1 55.53 -44.31 34.46
CA MET A 1 56.83 -43.63 34.14
C MET A 1 56.94 -43.55 32.63
N LYS A 2 57.34 -42.47 31.97
CA LYS A 2 57.59 -41.05 32.34
C LYS A 2 57.16 -40.20 31.11
N LYS A 3 56.71 -38.96 31.33
CA LYS A 3 56.37 -38.01 30.25
C LYS A 3 57.64 -37.58 29.47
N LEU A 4 57.46 -37.10 28.23
CA LEU A 4 57.89 -35.75 27.84
C LEU A 4 57.28 -35.34 26.49
N SER A 5 56.58 -34.21 26.48
CA SER A 5 56.28 -33.42 25.29
C SER A 5 57.35 -32.34 25.10
N THR A 6 57.42 -31.73 23.92
CA THR A 6 57.01 -30.31 23.67
C THR A 6 57.61 -29.84 22.34
N ALA A 7 56.86 -29.02 21.60
CA ALA A 7 57.24 -28.51 20.29
C ALA A 7 58.35 -27.43 20.32
N GLY A 8 58.97 -27.18 19.16
CA GLY A 8 59.54 -25.86 18.81
C GLY A 8 61.02 -25.84 18.42
N ARG A 9 61.28 -25.59 17.11
CA ARG A 9 62.54 -25.19 16.38
C ARG A 9 62.56 -25.93 15.02
N PHE A 10 61.73 -25.60 14.03
CA PHE A 10 61.63 -24.35 13.24
C PHE A 10 62.91 -24.03 12.42
N ILE A 11 62.71 -23.85 11.10
CA ILE A 11 63.60 -23.25 10.07
C ILE A 11 64.66 -24.19 9.43
N PHE A 12 64.90 -23.99 8.11
CA PHE A 12 65.66 -24.79 7.14
C PHE A 12 65.04 -26.19 6.86
N TRP A 13 64.65 -26.54 5.63
CA TRP A 13 65.27 -26.25 4.33
C TRP A 13 64.27 -25.79 3.25
N LEU A 14 64.71 -24.87 2.38
CA LEU A 14 63.99 -24.44 1.17
C LEU A 14 65.01 -24.20 0.04
N ALA A 15 64.83 -24.86 -1.11
CA ALA A 15 65.64 -24.79 -2.35
C ALA A 15 67.09 -25.32 -2.23
N ILE A 16 67.59 -26.28 -3.04
CA ILE A 16 68.28 -26.14 -4.35
C ILE A 16 68.87 -27.54 -4.70
N ILE A 17 69.01 -28.05 -5.94
CA ILE A 17 68.43 -27.74 -7.28
C ILE A 17 68.80 -28.91 -8.28
N PHE A 18 68.01 -29.16 -9.35
CA PHE A 18 68.36 -29.92 -10.60
C PHE A 18 68.62 -31.46 -10.49
N THR A 19 68.47 -32.33 -11.51
CA THR A 19 68.01 -32.26 -12.93
C THR A 19 67.69 -33.67 -13.46
N ILE A 20 66.66 -33.83 -14.31
CA ILE A 20 66.71 -34.62 -15.57
C ILE A 20 65.88 -33.89 -16.63
N THR A 21 66.42 -33.75 -17.85
CA THR A 21 65.85 -33.06 -19.03
C THR A 21 65.66 -34.02 -20.22
N PHE A 22 65.06 -33.51 -21.31
CA PHE A 22 64.87 -34.10 -22.66
C PHE A 22 63.52 -34.84 -22.91
N LEU A 23 62.82 -34.68 -24.05
CA LEU A 23 62.91 -33.72 -25.18
C LEU A 23 61.65 -33.79 -26.06
N VAL A 24 60.96 -32.69 -26.35
CA VAL A 24 60.22 -32.48 -27.62
C VAL A 24 60.28 -30.99 -27.98
N ARG A 25 60.79 -30.65 -29.17
CA ARG A 25 60.64 -29.34 -29.85
C ARG A 25 59.33 -29.38 -30.65
N ALA A 26 58.41 -28.43 -30.51
CA ALA A 26 58.45 -27.03 -30.94
C ALA A 26 58.28 -26.86 -32.46
N GLU A 27 57.18 -26.22 -32.85
CA GLU A 27 57.07 -25.47 -34.10
C GLU A 27 56.39 -24.13 -33.80
N SER A 28 56.93 -23.05 -34.37
CA SER A 28 56.58 -21.66 -34.04
C SER A 28 55.98 -20.99 -35.27
N GLY A 29 54.85 -20.32 -35.10
CA GLY A 29 54.19 -19.53 -36.15
C GLY A 29 53.81 -18.15 -35.64
N ASP A 30 54.63 -17.14 -35.96
CA ASP A 30 54.34 -15.74 -35.66
C ASP A 30 53.01 -15.29 -36.28
N ARG A 31 52.20 -14.54 -35.51
CA ARG A 31 51.30 -13.50 -36.06
C ARG A 31 50.86 -12.50 -35.01
N ARG A 32 51.33 -11.26 -35.23
CA ARG A 32 50.79 -9.94 -34.82
C ARG A 32 49.62 -9.93 -33.83
N ALA A 33 49.81 -9.19 -32.74
CA ALA A 33 48.71 -8.66 -31.93
C ALA A 33 47.72 -7.88 -32.82
N SER A 34 46.45 -8.31 -32.80
CA SER A 34 45.31 -7.53 -33.30
C SER A 34 44.43 -7.19 -32.11
N THR A 35 44.28 -5.91 -31.81
CA THR A 35 43.33 -5.42 -30.81
C THR A 35 41.93 -5.37 -31.42
N HIS A 36 41.13 -6.41 -31.18
CA HIS A 36 39.68 -6.35 -31.34
C HIS A 36 39.02 -6.27 -29.96
N PRO A 37 38.03 -5.38 -29.75
CA PRO A 37 37.29 -5.34 -28.50
C PRO A 37 36.50 -6.63 -28.32
N GLN A 38 36.62 -7.26 -27.16
CA GLN A 38 35.75 -8.37 -26.78
C GLN A 38 34.32 -7.84 -26.67
N LYS A 39 33.49 -8.17 -27.66
CA LYS A 39 32.05 -7.98 -27.55
C LYS A 39 31.54 -9.06 -26.61
N GLU A 40 31.10 -8.64 -25.43
CA GLU A 40 30.48 -9.50 -24.42
C GLU A 40 29.29 -10.24 -25.05
N LEU A 41 29.40 -11.57 -25.15
CA LEU A 41 28.33 -12.42 -25.65
C LEU A 41 27.33 -12.61 -24.52
N ALA A 42 26.27 -11.81 -24.54
CA ALA A 42 25.13 -11.98 -23.64
C ALA A 42 24.59 -13.41 -23.74
N VAL A 43 24.56 -14.11 -22.60
CA VAL A 43 23.89 -15.41 -22.50
C VAL A 43 22.41 -15.17 -22.74
N ALA A 44 21.85 -15.78 -23.79
CA ALA A 44 20.43 -15.68 -24.08
C ALA A 44 19.61 -16.29 -22.91
N PRO A 45 18.51 -15.65 -22.48
CA PRO A 45 17.67 -16.19 -21.42
C PRO A 45 17.07 -17.53 -21.86
N ILE A 46 16.89 -18.44 -20.91
CA ILE A 46 16.19 -19.71 -21.13
C ILE A 46 14.70 -19.41 -21.27
N THR A 47 14.15 -19.63 -22.46
CA THR A 47 12.70 -19.55 -22.71
C THR A 47 12.08 -20.91 -22.49
N ILE A 48 11.16 -21.02 -21.53
CA ILE A 48 10.29 -22.18 -21.35
C ILE A 48 9.04 -21.97 -22.21
N PHE A 49 8.53 -23.05 -22.80
CA PHE A 49 7.32 -23.04 -23.63
C PHE A 49 6.25 -23.90 -22.96
N ASP A 50 4.99 -23.50 -23.12
CA ASP A 50 3.83 -24.26 -22.62
C ASP A 50 3.55 -25.50 -23.49
N GLU A 51 2.55 -26.30 -23.09
CA GLU A 51 2.13 -27.50 -23.84
C GLU A 51 1.60 -27.21 -25.26
N ASN A 52 1.36 -25.93 -25.59
CA ASN A 52 0.91 -25.46 -26.90
C ASN A 52 2.04 -24.79 -27.71
N GLY A 53 3.27 -24.81 -27.21
CA GLY A 53 4.46 -24.27 -27.89
C GLY A 53 4.51 -22.74 -27.92
N GLN A 54 3.76 -22.04 -27.07
CA GLN A 54 3.91 -20.60 -26.86
C GLN A 54 4.92 -20.34 -25.73
N PRO A 55 5.67 -19.21 -25.74
CA PRO A 55 6.51 -18.84 -24.60
C PRO A 55 5.66 -18.74 -23.33
N ASP A 56 6.01 -19.48 -22.28
CA ASP A 56 5.26 -19.43 -21.03
C ASP A 56 5.57 -18.14 -20.26
N VAL A 57 4.74 -17.13 -20.48
CA VAL A 57 4.85 -15.82 -19.83
C VAL A 57 4.28 -15.81 -18.41
N ASN A 58 3.71 -16.93 -17.92
CA ASN A 58 3.17 -17.02 -16.56
C ASN A 58 4.25 -17.33 -15.50
N GLY A 59 5.51 -17.47 -15.92
CA GLY A 59 6.67 -17.70 -15.05
C GLY A 59 7.48 -16.47 -14.64
N VAL A 60 7.06 -15.24 -15.01
CA VAL A 60 7.79 -14.01 -14.64
C VAL A 60 7.41 -13.57 -13.21
N PRO A 61 8.35 -13.55 -12.23
CA PRO A 61 8.06 -13.07 -10.89
C PRO A 61 7.66 -11.60 -10.90
N SER A 62 6.83 -11.20 -9.93
CA SER A 62 6.47 -9.80 -9.70
C SER A 62 7.73 -8.92 -9.66
N ALA A 63 7.69 -7.77 -10.32
CA ALA A 63 8.82 -6.85 -10.36
C ALA A 63 9.24 -6.47 -8.93
N THR A 64 10.46 -6.88 -8.56
CA THR A 64 11.10 -6.74 -7.24
C THR A 64 10.53 -7.57 -6.08
N SER A 65 10.46 -8.90 -6.24
CA SER A 65 10.82 -9.78 -5.10
C SER A 65 12.35 -9.76 -4.92
N THR A 66 12.84 -9.47 -3.72
CA THR A 66 14.27 -9.41 -3.41
C THR A 66 14.79 -10.79 -3.00
N ILE A 67 16.01 -11.13 -3.43
CA ILE A 67 16.74 -12.27 -2.87
C ILE A 67 17.68 -11.76 -1.79
N VAL A 68 17.55 -12.25 -0.57
CA VAL A 68 18.47 -11.97 0.54
C VAL A 68 19.34 -13.21 0.79
N ASP A 69 20.66 -13.01 0.73
CA ASP A 69 21.64 -14.08 0.85
C ASP A 69 21.99 -14.40 2.31
N VAL A 70 22.17 -15.69 2.59
CA VAL A 70 22.72 -16.22 3.84
C VAL A 70 23.81 -17.25 3.52
N THR A 71 25.00 -17.05 4.05
CA THR A 71 26.09 -18.03 3.96
C THR A 71 25.93 -19.07 5.06
N VAL A 72 25.92 -20.34 4.69
CA VAL A 72 25.89 -21.47 5.64
C VAL A 72 27.33 -21.92 5.90
N ALA A 73 27.72 -21.88 7.18
CA ALA A 73 29.03 -22.30 7.67
C ALA A 73 30.24 -21.60 6.99
N PRO A 74 30.31 -20.25 7.01
CA PRO A 74 31.47 -19.52 6.48
C PRO A 74 32.76 -19.99 7.17
N GLY A 75 33.77 -20.37 6.38
CA GLY A 75 35.03 -20.91 6.91
C GLY A 75 34.90 -22.25 7.65
N GLY A 76 33.79 -22.99 7.49
CA GLY A 76 33.52 -24.24 8.23
C GLY A 76 33.06 -24.03 9.67
N SER A 77 32.60 -22.81 10.01
CA SER A 77 32.07 -22.48 11.34
C SER A 77 30.61 -22.93 11.53
N PHE A 78 30.14 -22.98 12.78
CA PHE A 78 28.78 -23.41 13.11
C PHE A 78 27.78 -22.24 13.16
N VAL A 79 27.77 -21.39 12.12
CA VAL A 79 26.87 -20.22 12.03
C VAL A 79 26.21 -20.09 10.66
N PHE A 80 25.10 -19.37 10.65
CA PHE A 80 24.53 -18.74 9.46
C PHE A 80 24.98 -17.27 9.45
N ASP A 81 25.39 -16.74 8.30
CA ASP A 81 25.89 -15.37 8.18
C ASP A 81 25.23 -14.62 7.00
N PRO A 82 24.37 -13.61 7.25
CA PRO A 82 23.90 -13.18 8.56
C PRO A 82 22.96 -14.23 9.20
N SER A 83 22.97 -14.33 10.53
CA SER A 83 22.06 -15.23 11.25
C SER A 83 20.62 -14.72 11.27
N THR A 84 20.41 -13.41 11.18
CA THR A 84 19.08 -12.79 11.11
C THR A 84 18.95 -11.97 9.83
N VAL A 85 17.87 -12.19 9.08
CA VAL A 85 17.50 -11.42 7.90
C VAL A 85 16.11 -10.79 8.10
N ASN A 86 15.93 -9.58 7.59
CA ASN A 86 14.65 -8.88 7.60
C ASN A 86 14.21 -8.67 6.15
N ILE A 87 13.02 -9.15 5.79
CA ILE A 87 12.50 -9.18 4.42
C ILE A 87 11.01 -8.78 4.40
N SER A 88 10.45 -8.64 3.21
CA SER A 88 9.03 -8.42 2.97
C SER A 88 8.32 -9.72 2.56
N VAL A 89 7.00 -9.78 2.69
CA VAL A 89 6.20 -10.88 2.13
C VAL A 89 6.39 -10.93 0.62
N GLY A 90 6.75 -12.10 0.10
CA GLY A 90 7.10 -12.33 -1.31
C GLY A 90 8.61 -12.31 -1.61
N ASP A 91 9.46 -11.89 -0.67
CA ASP A 91 10.92 -12.00 -0.81
C ASP A 91 11.41 -13.44 -0.61
N THR A 92 12.58 -13.73 -1.15
CA THR A 92 13.25 -15.04 -1.09
C THR A 92 14.52 -14.97 -0.26
N VAL A 93 14.73 -15.93 0.64
CA VAL A 93 16.04 -16.14 1.27
C VAL A 93 16.80 -17.21 0.48
N ARG A 94 18.06 -16.94 0.15
CA ARG A 94 18.96 -17.89 -0.53
C ARG A 94 20.10 -18.27 0.41
N TRP A 95 20.11 -19.53 0.83
CA TRP A 95 21.18 -20.12 1.62
C TRP A 95 22.22 -20.76 0.69
N THR A 96 23.50 -20.42 0.89
CA THR A 96 24.63 -20.94 0.10
C THR A 96 25.67 -21.59 1.01
N TRP A 97 26.03 -22.84 0.77
CA TRP A 97 26.93 -23.61 1.64
C TRP A 97 28.39 -23.30 1.35
N ALA A 98 29.05 -22.62 2.28
CA ALA A 98 30.51 -22.49 2.32
C ALA A 98 31.17 -23.69 3.02
N GLY A 99 30.54 -24.23 4.07
CA GLY A 99 30.97 -25.44 4.78
C GLY A 99 30.09 -26.67 4.50
N SER A 100 30.66 -27.87 4.62
CA SER A 100 29.95 -29.15 4.45
C SER A 100 29.40 -29.70 5.77
N GLY A 101 28.31 -30.48 5.69
CA GLY A 101 27.71 -31.12 6.85
C GLY A 101 26.67 -30.27 7.59
N HIS A 102 26.01 -29.34 6.90
CA HIS A 102 25.04 -28.41 7.49
C HIS A 102 23.67 -28.50 6.83
N SER A 103 22.61 -28.10 7.54
CA SER A 103 21.24 -27.98 7.01
C SER A 103 20.67 -26.60 7.31
N VAL A 104 19.60 -26.26 6.58
CA VAL A 104 18.60 -25.28 6.99
C VAL A 104 17.33 -26.07 7.31
N THR A 105 16.80 -25.90 8.51
CA THR A 105 15.61 -26.64 8.97
C THR A 105 14.76 -25.70 9.81
N SER A 106 13.52 -25.46 9.39
CA SER A 106 12.62 -24.53 10.08
C SER A 106 12.20 -25.04 11.46
N GLY A 107 11.99 -24.09 12.38
CA GLY A 107 11.51 -24.34 13.73
C GLY A 107 12.43 -23.78 14.83
N PRO A 108 12.00 -23.89 16.09
CA PRO A 108 12.84 -23.55 17.24
C PRO A 108 14.08 -24.48 17.34
N PRO A 109 15.11 -24.10 18.11
CA PRO A 109 16.38 -24.82 18.13
C PRO A 109 16.22 -26.32 18.42
N CYS A 110 16.76 -27.15 17.52
CA CYS A 110 16.68 -28.62 17.57
C CYS A 110 15.26 -29.23 17.47
N GLN A 111 14.24 -28.47 17.05
CA GLN A 111 12.87 -28.95 16.90
C GLN A 111 12.27 -28.52 15.56
N ALA A 112 12.22 -29.45 14.61
CA ALA A 112 11.71 -29.17 13.27
C ALA A 112 10.19 -28.98 13.28
N ASP A 113 9.70 -27.89 12.69
CA ASP A 113 8.26 -27.62 12.52
C ASP A 113 7.74 -27.93 11.10
N SER A 114 8.65 -28.30 10.19
CA SER A 114 8.38 -28.66 8.79
C SER A 114 7.70 -27.58 7.94
N GLN A 115 7.89 -26.30 8.28
CA GLN A 115 7.51 -25.18 7.42
C GLN A 115 8.39 -25.07 6.15
N TYR A 116 9.70 -25.29 6.27
CA TYR A 116 10.68 -25.28 5.17
C TYR A 116 12.00 -25.97 5.54
N CYS A 117 12.72 -26.53 4.57
CA CYS A 117 14.04 -27.13 4.81
C CYS A 117 14.91 -27.34 3.57
N SER A 118 16.22 -27.29 3.75
CA SER A 118 17.19 -27.69 2.74
C SER A 118 17.13 -29.21 2.48
N PRO A 119 17.32 -29.67 1.23
CA PRO A 119 17.65 -28.86 0.05
C PRO A 119 16.43 -28.40 -0.78
N ASN A 120 15.21 -28.82 -0.43
CA ASN A 120 14.07 -28.80 -1.36
C ASN A 120 12.68 -28.88 -0.71
N ASP A 121 12.53 -28.44 0.55
CA ASP A 121 11.27 -28.41 1.32
C ASP A 121 10.57 -29.78 1.50
N MET A 122 11.34 -30.88 1.41
CA MET A 122 10.85 -32.24 1.61
C MET A 122 11.56 -32.94 2.78
N ASN A 123 10.81 -33.78 3.51
CA ASN A 123 11.33 -34.64 4.59
C ASN A 123 12.06 -33.87 5.71
N CYS A 124 11.58 -32.68 6.08
CA CYS A 124 12.27 -31.77 7.02
C CYS A 124 12.60 -32.38 8.39
N ALA A 125 11.79 -33.31 8.89
CA ALA A 125 12.05 -34.06 10.12
C ALA A 125 13.37 -34.86 10.08
N SER A 126 13.87 -35.23 8.89
CA SER A 126 15.14 -35.93 8.70
C SER A 126 16.37 -35.00 8.78
N GLY A 127 16.19 -33.68 8.74
CA GLY A 127 17.27 -32.70 8.90
C GLY A 127 18.43 -32.88 7.92
N ILE A 128 18.14 -33.08 6.64
CA ILE A 128 19.12 -33.51 5.62
C ILE A 128 20.32 -32.55 5.55
N LEU A 129 21.52 -33.10 5.75
CA LEU A 129 22.77 -32.35 5.66
C LEU A 129 23.21 -32.21 4.19
N SER A 130 23.66 -31.01 3.85
CA SER A 130 24.18 -30.63 2.54
C SER A 130 25.66 -30.22 2.63
N ASN A 131 26.34 -30.21 1.48
CA ASN A 131 27.78 -30.00 1.36
C ASN A 131 28.12 -28.64 0.71
N THR A 132 29.37 -28.18 0.85
CA THR A 132 29.87 -26.95 0.21
C THR A 132 29.48 -26.88 -1.28
N GLY A 133 29.01 -25.72 -1.72
CA GLY A 133 28.50 -25.48 -3.08
C GLY A 133 26.99 -25.76 -3.26
N THR A 134 26.32 -26.31 -2.26
CA THR A 134 24.84 -26.41 -2.27
C THR A 134 24.21 -25.02 -2.21
N ILE A 135 23.10 -24.83 -2.92
CA ILE A 135 22.23 -23.65 -2.83
C ILE A 135 20.81 -24.13 -2.54
N TYR A 136 20.11 -23.46 -1.62
CA TYR A 136 18.70 -23.68 -1.31
C TYR A 136 18.01 -22.32 -1.17
N THR A 137 16.77 -22.22 -1.64
CA THR A 137 15.99 -20.98 -1.69
C THR A 137 14.58 -21.23 -1.18
N HIS A 138 14.04 -20.32 -0.37
CA HIS A 138 12.64 -20.36 0.07
C HIS A 138 12.02 -18.95 0.03
N THR A 139 10.81 -18.85 -0.52
CA THR A 139 10.06 -17.59 -0.68
C THR A 139 9.00 -17.46 0.41
N PHE A 140 9.07 -16.38 1.20
CA PHE A 140 8.23 -16.23 2.37
C PHE A 140 6.90 -15.54 2.05
N GLY A 141 5.85 -16.34 1.84
CA GLY A 141 4.52 -15.85 1.46
C GLY A 141 3.65 -15.31 2.61
N ARG A 142 4.16 -15.22 3.85
CA ARG A 142 3.40 -14.76 5.04
C ARG A 142 4.31 -13.95 5.96
N SER A 143 3.72 -12.94 6.61
CA SER A 143 4.41 -12.12 7.62
C SER A 143 4.59 -12.90 8.92
N GLY A 144 5.72 -12.71 9.59
CA GLY A 144 6.02 -13.36 10.87
C GLY A 144 7.51 -13.49 11.12
N THR A 145 7.86 -14.03 12.28
CA THR A 145 9.24 -14.38 12.63
C THR A 145 9.42 -15.88 12.50
N TYR A 146 10.23 -16.31 11.54
CA TYR A 146 10.52 -17.71 11.26
C TYR A 146 11.89 -18.07 11.82
N SER A 147 11.92 -18.96 12.82
CA SER A 147 13.17 -19.55 13.31
C SER A 147 13.63 -20.68 12.40
N TYR A 148 14.94 -20.88 12.28
CA TYR A 148 15.53 -22.06 11.67
C TYR A 148 16.85 -22.45 12.34
N PHE A 149 17.29 -23.68 12.13
CA PHE A 149 18.51 -24.24 12.72
C PHE A 149 19.19 -25.23 11.77
N CYS A 150 20.44 -25.57 12.08
CA CYS A 150 21.11 -26.73 11.48
C CYS A 150 20.89 -27.98 12.35
N SER A 151 20.36 -29.05 11.77
CA SER A 151 19.98 -30.29 12.47
C SER A 151 21.09 -30.91 13.31
N ALA A 152 22.30 -31.00 12.76
CA ALA A 152 23.46 -31.56 13.45
C ALA A 152 24.12 -30.60 14.46
N HIS A 153 23.93 -29.28 14.28
CA HIS A 153 24.72 -28.25 14.98
C HIS A 153 23.89 -27.29 15.84
N CYS A 154 22.59 -27.51 15.99
CA CYS A 154 21.70 -26.68 16.81
C CYS A 154 22.11 -26.65 18.30
N PHE A 155 22.66 -27.74 18.84
CA PHE A 155 23.21 -27.79 20.20
C PHE A 155 24.47 -26.92 20.39
N PHE A 156 25.13 -26.53 19.29
CA PHE A 156 26.23 -25.55 19.28
C PHE A 156 25.73 -24.11 19.01
N GLY A 157 24.42 -23.88 18.98
CA GLY A 157 23.83 -22.56 18.72
C GLY A 157 23.72 -22.18 17.24
N MET A 158 23.85 -23.13 16.32
CA MET A 158 23.69 -22.86 14.87
C MET A 158 22.21 -22.66 14.51
N THR A 159 21.75 -21.43 14.73
CA THR A 159 20.36 -20.98 14.58
C THR A 159 20.29 -19.66 13.83
N GLY A 160 19.19 -19.44 13.10
CA GLY A 160 18.91 -18.18 12.44
C GLY A 160 17.44 -17.78 12.49
N THR A 161 17.14 -16.60 11.97
CA THR A 161 15.80 -15.99 12.02
C THR A 161 15.52 -15.21 10.74
N VAL A 162 14.32 -15.39 10.17
CA VAL A 162 13.78 -14.58 9.08
C VAL A 162 12.62 -13.77 9.63
N ASN A 163 12.75 -12.45 9.69
CA ASN A 163 11.64 -11.55 10.01
C ASN A 163 10.99 -11.08 8.72
N VAL A 164 9.72 -11.45 8.51
CA VAL A 164 8.96 -11.15 7.30
C VAL A 164 7.90 -10.11 7.64
N SER A 165 8.01 -8.94 7.01
CA SER A 165 7.12 -7.80 7.20
C SER A 165 6.16 -7.62 6.02
N GLY A 166 5.08 -6.85 6.18
CA GLY A 166 4.31 -6.33 5.03
C GLY A 166 3.27 -7.25 4.37
N GLY A 167 2.82 -8.33 5.03
CA GLY A 167 1.58 -9.02 4.66
C GLY A 167 0.61 -9.09 5.83
N CYS A 168 -0.65 -9.40 5.58
CA CYS A 168 -1.60 -9.74 6.63
C CYS A 168 -2.38 -11.01 6.27
N ALA A 169 -2.35 -11.96 7.18
CA ALA A 169 -3.12 -13.19 7.15
C ALA A 169 -3.81 -13.34 8.52
N PRO A 170 -5.10 -13.71 8.59
CA PRO A 170 -5.98 -14.03 7.46
C PRO A 170 -6.36 -12.80 6.61
N SER A 171 -6.72 -13.06 5.36
CA SER A 171 -7.29 -12.06 4.45
C SER A 171 -8.77 -11.80 4.77
N GLY A 172 -9.24 -10.60 4.48
CA GLY A 172 -10.61 -10.16 4.78
C GLY A 172 -10.64 -8.93 5.68
N TRP A 173 -11.83 -8.61 6.19
CA TRP A 173 -12.00 -7.57 7.20
C TRP A 173 -11.69 -8.09 8.59
N SER A 174 -11.08 -7.22 9.41
CA SER A 174 -10.78 -7.45 10.81
C SER A 174 -11.04 -6.17 11.60
N ALA A 175 -11.33 -6.30 12.90
CA ALA A 175 -11.45 -5.14 13.77
C ALA A 175 -10.07 -4.48 13.99
N GLY A 176 -9.99 -3.17 13.74
CA GLY A 176 -8.87 -2.34 14.16
C GLY A 176 -9.07 -1.78 15.57
N PRO A 177 -8.08 -1.08 16.14
CA PRO A 177 -8.28 -0.30 17.35
C PRO A 177 -9.33 0.80 17.10
N ASN A 178 -10.24 0.99 18.05
CA ASN A 178 -11.20 2.09 17.97
C ASN A 178 -10.49 3.45 17.91
N LEU A 179 -11.10 4.40 17.20
CA LEU A 179 -10.69 5.80 17.24
C LEU A 179 -10.77 6.33 18.69
N PRO A 180 -9.89 7.26 19.12
CA PRO A 180 -9.92 7.82 20.47
C PRO A 180 -11.23 8.54 20.84
N THR A 181 -12.04 8.90 19.85
CA THR A 181 -13.36 9.50 19.99
C THR A 181 -14.30 8.97 18.90
N VAL A 182 -15.61 9.11 19.11
CA VAL A 182 -16.60 8.92 18.03
C VAL A 182 -16.45 10.03 16.99
N LEU A 183 -16.58 9.69 15.71
CA LEU A 183 -16.28 10.65 14.65
C LEU A 183 -17.09 10.38 13.38
N VAL A 184 -17.80 11.40 12.89
CA VAL A 184 -18.53 11.38 11.61
C VAL A 184 -18.12 12.55 10.73
N ARG A 185 -18.30 12.42 9.41
CA ARG A 185 -18.04 13.46 8.39
C ARG A 185 -16.59 13.95 8.32
N ALA A 186 -15.66 13.23 8.94
CA ALA A 186 -14.22 13.39 8.76
C ALA A 186 -13.76 12.83 7.42
N VAL A 187 -12.56 13.20 6.99
CA VAL A 187 -11.91 12.65 5.78
C VAL A 187 -10.82 11.65 6.18
N GLY A 188 -10.79 10.49 5.53
CA GLY A 188 -9.68 9.54 5.62
C GLY A 188 -8.64 9.87 4.55
N VAL A 189 -7.35 9.82 4.90
CA VAL A 189 -6.23 10.04 3.98
C VAL A 189 -5.08 9.09 4.31
N TRP A 190 -4.71 8.21 3.40
CA TRP A 190 -3.46 7.46 3.46
C TRP A 190 -2.30 8.37 3.06
N PHE A 191 -1.21 8.36 3.82
CA PHE A 191 -0.03 9.18 3.56
C PHE A 191 1.19 8.29 3.23
N PRO A 192 1.48 8.01 1.95
CA PRO A 192 2.51 7.05 1.56
C PRO A 192 3.92 7.39 2.06
N ALA A 193 4.21 8.67 2.32
CA ALA A 193 5.55 9.12 2.71
C ALA A 193 5.93 8.78 4.16
N ASP A 194 4.98 8.40 5.01
CA ASP A 194 5.25 7.89 6.36
C ASP A 194 4.52 6.58 6.72
N GLY A 195 3.67 6.09 5.82
CA GLY A 195 2.95 4.83 5.97
C GLY A 195 1.84 4.87 7.01
N ASN A 196 1.28 6.04 7.31
CA ASN A 196 0.17 6.20 8.26
C ASN A 196 -1.16 6.53 7.56
N PHE A 197 -2.26 6.14 8.21
CA PHE A 197 -3.62 6.54 7.83
C PHE A 197 -4.08 7.68 8.74
N TYR A 198 -4.59 8.76 8.16
CA TYR A 198 -5.00 9.97 8.85
C TYR A 198 -6.51 10.16 8.77
N SER A 199 -7.12 10.57 9.90
CA SER A 199 -8.46 11.13 9.91
C SER A 199 -8.38 12.63 10.17
N MET A 200 -8.94 13.40 9.24
CA MET A 200 -8.92 14.87 9.23
C MET A 200 -10.32 15.40 9.61
N GLY A 201 -10.40 16.11 10.73
CA GLY A 201 -11.60 16.84 11.12
C GLY A 201 -12.80 15.96 11.51
N GLY A 202 -14.00 16.35 11.08
CA GLY A 202 -15.28 15.72 11.42
C GLY A 202 -15.95 16.31 12.66
N ARG A 203 -16.92 15.58 13.22
CA ARG A 203 -17.63 15.91 14.47
C ARG A 203 -17.97 14.68 15.30
N THR A 204 -18.13 14.88 16.60
CA THR A 204 -18.48 13.84 17.57
C THR A 204 -19.99 13.62 17.72
N ALA A 205 -20.82 14.61 17.36
CA ALA A 205 -22.28 14.56 17.38
C ALA A 205 -22.88 15.58 16.38
N ASP A 206 -24.19 15.50 16.13
CA ASP A 206 -24.90 16.40 15.21
C ASP A 206 -25.36 17.73 15.85
N THR A 207 -24.95 17.99 17.10
CA THR A 207 -25.22 19.23 17.85
C THR A 207 -24.17 20.30 17.59
N VAL A 208 -24.56 21.58 17.64
CA VAL A 208 -23.65 22.73 17.47
C VAL A 208 -22.49 22.67 18.47
N GLY A 209 -21.26 22.91 18.00
CA GLY A 209 -20.05 22.90 18.83
C GLY A 209 -19.41 21.51 19.04
N SER A 210 -19.92 20.47 18.36
CA SER A 210 -19.36 19.10 18.43
C SER A 210 -18.22 18.85 17.43
N ASP A 211 -17.68 19.91 16.84
CA ASP A 211 -16.69 19.86 15.76
C ASP A 211 -15.32 19.42 16.27
N PHE A 212 -14.72 18.44 15.59
CA PHE A 212 -13.43 17.87 15.98
C PHE A 212 -12.29 18.59 15.25
N GLN A 213 -11.57 19.45 15.97
CA GLN A 213 -10.52 20.31 15.42
C GLN A 213 -9.10 19.70 15.52
N HIS A 214 -8.97 18.38 15.44
CA HIS A 214 -7.66 17.71 15.50
C HIS A 214 -7.50 16.67 14.39
N VAL A 215 -6.28 16.17 14.26
CA VAL A 215 -5.94 15.06 13.37
C VAL A 215 -5.77 13.79 14.21
N LEU A 216 -6.37 12.68 13.76
CA LEU A 216 -6.07 11.35 14.29
C LEU A 216 -5.15 10.62 13.32
N ARG A 217 -4.05 10.06 13.82
CA ARG A 217 -3.12 9.22 13.07
C ARG A 217 -3.23 7.78 13.52
N TYR A 218 -3.56 6.88 12.61
CA TYR A 218 -3.40 5.44 12.78
C TYR A 218 -2.05 5.01 12.20
N THR A 219 -1.28 4.28 13.00
CA THR A 219 0.04 3.76 12.61
C THR A 219 -0.04 2.24 12.44
N PRO A 220 -0.02 1.71 11.19
CA PRO A 220 -0.20 0.28 10.93
C PRO A 220 0.85 -0.64 11.57
N SER A 221 2.08 -0.15 11.77
CA SER A 221 3.17 -0.93 12.38
C SER A 221 3.01 -1.14 13.89
N SER A 222 2.30 -0.25 14.59
CA SER A 222 1.99 -0.36 16.01
C SER A 222 0.53 -0.73 16.29
N ASN A 223 -0.31 -0.81 15.25
CA ASN A 223 -1.76 -1.05 15.33
C ASN A 223 -2.43 -0.13 16.36
N SER A 224 -2.15 1.17 16.31
CA SER A 224 -2.60 2.15 17.31
C SER A 224 -3.00 3.49 16.70
N TRP A 225 -3.96 4.16 17.34
CA TRP A 225 -4.30 5.55 17.08
C TRP A 225 -3.53 6.53 17.98
N THR A 226 -3.27 7.72 17.48
CA THR A 226 -2.74 8.87 18.22
C THR A 226 -3.47 10.13 17.75
N GLN A 227 -4.04 10.90 18.66
CA GLN A 227 -4.43 12.28 18.35
C GLN A 227 -3.16 13.14 18.30
N THR A 228 -2.93 13.87 17.21
CA THR A 228 -1.76 14.74 17.10
C THR A 228 -1.99 16.07 17.83
N GLY A 229 -0.92 16.82 18.07
CA GLY A 229 -0.95 18.08 18.82
C GLY A 229 -1.49 19.27 18.03
N VAL A 230 -1.56 19.19 16.69
CA VAL A 230 -2.10 20.28 15.86
C VAL A 230 -3.56 20.58 16.22
N THR A 231 -3.90 21.87 16.27
CA THR A 231 -5.29 22.33 16.26
C THR A 231 -5.61 22.84 14.85
N LEU A 232 -6.68 22.34 14.25
CA LEU A 232 -7.12 22.69 12.90
C LEU A 232 -7.75 24.11 12.88
N PRO A 233 -7.69 24.83 11.74
CA PRO A 233 -7.77 26.30 11.73
C PRO A 233 -9.05 26.97 12.27
N ASP A 234 -10.19 26.28 12.21
CA ASP A 234 -11.48 26.73 12.75
C ASP A 234 -12.37 25.51 13.03
N ASN A 235 -13.64 25.71 13.41
CA ASN A 235 -14.59 24.63 13.69
C ASN A 235 -15.30 24.07 12.45
N GLN A 236 -14.99 24.54 11.24
CA GLN A 236 -15.66 24.11 10.00
C GLN A 236 -14.99 22.85 9.42
N MET A 237 -14.96 21.79 10.22
CA MET A 237 -14.18 20.58 9.96
C MET A 237 -15.00 19.41 9.39
N ASN A 238 -16.30 19.58 9.17
CA ASN A 238 -17.14 18.54 8.58
C ASN A 238 -17.14 18.61 7.06
N ASN A 239 -17.29 17.45 6.41
CA ASN A 239 -17.60 17.36 4.98
C ASN A 239 -16.58 18.07 4.07
N MET A 240 -15.31 18.08 4.48
CA MET A 240 -14.19 18.64 3.70
C MET A 240 -13.81 17.75 2.52
N ALA A 241 -13.03 18.31 1.58
CA ALA A 241 -12.28 17.57 0.57
C ALA A 241 -10.79 17.58 0.87
N CYS A 242 -10.18 16.41 1.10
CA CYS A 242 -8.75 16.32 1.45
C CYS A 242 -8.00 15.29 0.61
N GLY A 243 -6.69 15.46 0.47
CA GLY A 243 -5.81 14.45 -0.08
C GLY A 243 -4.35 14.89 -0.14
N VAL A 244 -3.48 13.97 -0.53
CA VAL A 244 -2.03 14.20 -0.54
C VAL A 244 -1.62 14.97 -1.79
N LEU A 245 -0.96 16.11 -1.61
CA LEU A 245 -0.33 16.88 -2.68
C LEU A 245 1.07 17.32 -2.24
N ALA A 246 1.98 17.49 -3.20
CA ALA A 246 3.34 17.90 -2.95
C ALA A 246 3.65 19.30 -3.50
N VAL A 247 4.47 20.06 -2.77
CA VAL A 247 5.09 21.31 -3.23
C VAL A 247 6.60 21.14 -3.10
N SER A 248 7.34 21.38 -4.18
CA SER A 248 8.81 21.17 -4.25
C SER A 248 9.25 19.76 -3.81
N GLY A 249 8.42 18.75 -4.08
CA GLY A 249 8.66 17.36 -3.68
C GLY A 249 8.28 17.02 -2.23
N THR A 250 7.96 18.00 -1.38
CA THR A 250 7.48 17.75 -0.01
C THR A 250 5.96 17.49 -0.01
N PRO A 251 5.49 16.31 0.43
CA PRO A 251 4.06 16.00 0.50
C PRO A 251 3.39 16.60 1.74
N TYR A 252 2.14 17.01 1.59
CA TYR A 252 1.25 17.53 2.64
C TYR A 252 -0.16 16.98 2.44
N ILE A 253 -0.96 16.95 3.50
CA ILE A 253 -2.40 16.68 3.40
C ILE A 253 -3.10 18.02 3.21
N TYR A 254 -3.51 18.32 1.98
CA TYR A 254 -4.35 19.49 1.71
C TYR A 254 -5.80 19.16 2.02
N CYS A 255 -6.53 20.15 2.51
CA CYS A 255 -7.95 20.08 2.80
C CYS A 255 -8.65 21.36 2.35
N VAL A 256 -9.85 21.20 1.79
CA VAL A 256 -10.67 22.26 1.17
C VAL A 256 -12.07 22.25 1.79
N GLY A 257 -12.49 23.46 2.12
CA GLY A 257 -13.82 23.83 2.60
C GLY A 257 -14.23 23.17 3.90
N GLY A 258 -15.54 22.95 4.04
CA GLY A 258 -16.17 22.29 5.18
C GLY A 258 -17.28 23.11 5.82
N SER A 259 -17.91 22.59 6.89
CA SER A 259 -18.90 23.30 7.69
C SER A 259 -18.82 22.91 9.17
N ALA A 260 -19.45 23.71 10.04
CA ALA A 260 -19.58 23.41 11.46
C ALA A 260 -20.90 22.65 11.77
N ALA A 261 -20.93 21.91 12.88
CA ALA A 261 -22.07 21.11 13.29
C ALA A 261 -23.33 21.97 13.48
N GLY A 262 -24.46 21.51 12.95
CA GLY A 262 -25.74 22.22 13.01
C GLY A 262 -25.86 23.49 12.16
N GLN A 263 -24.83 23.90 11.42
CA GLN A 263 -24.86 25.12 10.59
C GLN A 263 -25.32 24.88 9.15
N THR A 264 -25.87 25.92 8.52
CA THR A 264 -26.26 25.95 7.10
C THR A 264 -25.26 26.72 6.21
N THR A 265 -24.13 27.14 6.76
CA THR A 265 -23.03 27.79 6.05
C THR A 265 -21.87 26.83 5.85
N ALA A 266 -21.07 27.10 4.83
CA ALA A 266 -19.81 26.43 4.55
C ALA A 266 -18.66 27.47 4.52
N THR A 267 -17.44 26.96 4.43
CA THR A 267 -16.25 27.77 4.13
C THR A 267 -15.64 27.36 2.81
N ALA A 268 -15.06 28.34 2.11
CA ALA A 268 -14.22 28.14 0.94
C ALA A 268 -12.73 27.89 1.29
N ARG A 269 -12.37 27.88 2.59
CA ARG A 269 -10.99 27.83 3.09
C ARG A 269 -10.19 26.66 2.52
N VAL A 270 -8.95 26.92 2.12
CA VAL A 270 -7.95 25.88 1.82
C VAL A 270 -6.86 25.90 2.88
N PHE A 271 -6.45 24.74 3.35
CA PHE A 271 -5.31 24.58 4.26
C PHE A 271 -4.52 23.32 3.92
N PHE A 272 -3.30 23.21 4.46
CA PHE A 272 -2.57 21.95 4.46
C PHE A 272 -1.99 21.65 5.83
N TYR A 273 -1.98 20.36 6.16
CA TYR A 273 -1.31 19.79 7.32
C TYR A 273 0.01 19.14 6.89
N ASN A 274 1.06 19.35 7.69
CA ASN A 274 2.36 18.74 7.53
C ASN A 274 2.57 17.63 8.59
N PRO A 275 2.45 16.34 8.21
CA PRO A 275 2.67 15.21 9.11
C PRO A 275 4.05 15.18 9.77
N ALA A 276 5.10 15.72 9.12
CA ALA A 276 6.47 15.69 9.62
C ALA A 276 6.73 16.70 10.75
N THR A 277 5.93 17.76 10.85
CA THR A 277 6.09 18.82 11.87
C THR A 277 4.87 19.01 12.75
N ASP A 278 3.81 18.21 12.58
CA ASP A 278 2.52 18.33 13.27
C ASP A 278 1.96 19.76 13.23
N ALA A 279 2.03 20.40 12.06
CA ALA A 279 1.70 21.81 11.86
C ALA A 279 0.69 22.00 10.74
N VAL A 280 -0.18 23.00 10.88
CA VAL A 280 -1.17 23.38 9.87
C VAL A 280 -0.89 24.77 9.32
N THR A 281 -1.10 24.97 8.02
CA THR A 281 -1.01 26.27 7.35
C THR A 281 -2.27 26.51 6.53
N THR A 282 -3.00 27.57 6.86
CA THR A 282 -4.13 28.06 6.07
C THR A 282 -3.60 28.90 4.90
N LEU A 283 -4.10 28.65 3.69
CA LEU A 283 -3.76 29.49 2.54
C LEU A 283 -4.48 30.84 2.63
N THR A 284 -3.98 31.83 1.90
CA THR A 284 -4.61 33.16 1.88
C THR A 284 -5.98 33.11 1.20
N ALA A 285 -6.84 34.09 1.48
CA ALA A 285 -8.18 34.17 0.88
C ALA A 285 -8.19 34.22 -0.66
N GLY A 286 -7.07 34.58 -1.31
CA GLY A 286 -6.93 34.48 -2.77
C GLY A 286 -6.95 33.04 -3.31
N ASP A 287 -6.63 32.05 -2.47
CA ASP A 287 -6.65 30.62 -2.80
C ASP A 287 -7.90 29.90 -2.30
N ASN A 288 -8.90 30.62 -1.78
CA ASN A 288 -10.20 30.05 -1.41
C ASN A 288 -10.86 29.36 -2.62
N TRP A 289 -11.55 28.26 -2.36
CA TRP A 289 -12.22 27.46 -3.39
C TRP A 289 -13.38 28.22 -4.04
N PRO A 290 -13.34 28.52 -5.36
CA PRO A 290 -14.39 29.31 -6.01
C PRO A 290 -15.75 28.60 -6.10
N GLY A 291 -15.79 27.28 -5.90
CA GLY A 291 -17.04 26.52 -5.86
C GLY A 291 -17.93 26.83 -4.65
N ASP A 292 -17.39 27.48 -3.61
CA ASP A 292 -18.15 28.03 -2.48
C ASP A 292 -18.21 29.57 -2.51
N ALA A 293 -18.49 30.14 -3.68
CA ALA A 293 -18.71 31.58 -3.82
C ALA A 293 -19.92 32.13 -3.00
N ALA A 294 -20.78 31.25 -2.48
CA ALA A 294 -21.96 31.59 -1.69
C ALA A 294 -21.76 31.48 -0.16
N GLY A 295 -20.71 30.81 0.32
CA GLY A 295 -20.53 30.50 1.74
C GLY A 295 -21.52 29.45 2.28
N THR A 296 -22.02 28.57 1.41
CA THR A 296 -23.05 27.55 1.70
C THR A 296 -22.84 26.23 0.96
N ILE A 297 -21.79 26.10 0.16
CA ILE A 297 -21.53 24.95 -0.70
C ILE A 297 -20.39 24.11 -0.12
N LEU A 298 -20.72 22.90 0.31
CA LEU A 298 -19.74 21.88 0.69
C LEU A 298 -19.12 21.23 -0.56
N PRO A 299 -17.84 20.84 -0.52
CA PRO A 299 -17.22 20.13 -1.63
C PRO A 299 -17.86 18.75 -1.86
N GLY A 300 -17.97 18.35 -3.12
CA GLY A 300 -18.63 17.12 -3.53
C GLY A 300 -17.73 15.88 -3.46
N GLY A 301 -17.78 15.07 -4.51
CA GLY A 301 -16.80 14.01 -4.71
C GLY A 301 -15.42 14.60 -4.95
N PHE A 302 -14.34 13.89 -4.62
CA PHE A 302 -12.99 14.37 -4.91
C PHE A 302 -11.98 13.25 -5.04
N THR A 303 -10.85 13.56 -5.69
CA THR A 303 -9.71 12.66 -5.80
C THR A 303 -8.44 13.41 -6.21
N ILE A 304 -7.28 12.74 -6.15
CA ILE A 304 -5.99 13.28 -6.58
C ILE A 304 -5.64 12.71 -7.97
N TYR A 305 -5.20 13.57 -8.89
CA TYR A 305 -4.61 13.17 -10.17
C TYR A 305 -3.47 14.14 -10.54
N ASN A 306 -2.31 13.61 -10.92
CA ASN A 306 -1.14 14.38 -11.38
C ASN A 306 -0.80 15.60 -10.49
N ASN A 307 -0.64 15.32 -9.19
CA ASN A 307 -0.37 16.31 -8.13
C ASN A 307 -1.39 17.47 -8.05
N LYS A 308 -2.66 17.20 -8.38
CA LYS A 308 -3.78 18.15 -8.28
C LYS A 308 -4.97 17.49 -7.59
N LEU A 309 -5.68 18.26 -6.77
CA LEU A 309 -6.95 17.84 -6.18
C LEU A 309 -8.09 18.25 -7.12
N TYR A 310 -8.98 17.30 -7.42
CA TYR A 310 -10.20 17.55 -8.17
C TYR A 310 -11.40 17.44 -7.24
N ILE A 311 -12.33 18.39 -7.33
CA ILE A 311 -13.61 18.38 -6.62
C ILE A 311 -14.71 18.37 -7.69
N LEU A 312 -15.64 17.40 -7.60
CA LEU A 312 -16.71 17.13 -8.55
C LEU A 312 -18.06 17.32 -7.85
N GLY A 313 -18.79 18.34 -8.28
CA GLY A 313 -20.03 18.80 -7.67
C GLY A 313 -19.84 19.37 -6.26
N GLY A 314 -20.90 19.31 -5.47
CA GLY A 314 -20.97 19.90 -4.13
C GLY A 314 -22.39 19.98 -3.60
N PHE A 315 -22.55 20.16 -2.29
CA PHE A 315 -23.85 20.33 -1.65
C PHE A 315 -24.05 21.78 -1.23
N ASN A 316 -24.93 22.51 -1.93
CA ASN A 316 -25.46 23.76 -1.41
C ASN A 316 -26.45 23.40 -0.28
N ILE A 317 -26.06 23.68 0.97
CA ILE A 317 -26.64 23.06 2.16
C ILE A 317 -28.16 23.31 2.22
N ASN A 318 -28.92 22.22 2.17
CA ASN A 318 -30.39 22.16 2.17
C ASN A 318 -31.07 22.85 0.96
N VAL A 319 -30.36 23.04 -0.15
CA VAL A 319 -30.87 23.69 -1.38
C VAL A 319 -30.79 22.79 -2.60
N ALA A 320 -29.59 22.35 -2.98
CA ALA A 320 -29.35 21.61 -4.23
C ALA A 320 -27.94 20.97 -4.23
N SER A 321 -27.72 20.00 -5.10
CA SER A 321 -26.37 19.65 -5.53
C SER A 321 -25.83 20.64 -6.59
N THR A 322 -24.53 20.61 -6.86
CA THR A 322 -23.90 21.34 -7.97
C THR A 322 -23.25 20.36 -8.96
N ASN A 323 -23.00 20.80 -10.19
CA ASN A 323 -22.35 19.99 -11.23
C ASN A 323 -20.97 20.52 -11.64
N GLN A 324 -20.43 21.52 -10.94
CA GLN A 324 -19.12 22.08 -11.29
C GLN A 324 -17.99 21.10 -11.00
N ILE A 325 -16.98 21.05 -11.86
CA ILE A 325 -15.72 20.36 -11.55
C ILE A 325 -14.61 21.41 -11.40
N TRP A 326 -13.90 21.36 -10.28
CA TRP A 326 -12.80 22.26 -9.95
C TRP A 326 -11.51 21.49 -9.78
N GLN A 327 -10.42 22.01 -10.35
CA GLN A 327 -9.07 21.52 -10.17
C GLN A 327 -8.26 22.51 -9.32
N PHE A 328 -7.54 22.00 -8.32
CA PHE A 328 -6.58 22.74 -7.51
C PHE A 328 -5.15 22.26 -7.79
N ASP A 329 -4.26 23.19 -8.14
CA ASP A 329 -2.82 22.96 -8.21
C ASP A 329 -2.09 23.77 -7.12
N PRO A 330 -1.46 23.12 -6.13
CA PRO A 330 -0.82 23.81 -5.01
C PRO A 330 0.44 24.57 -5.42
N THR A 331 1.02 24.26 -6.58
CA THR A 331 2.32 24.80 -7.05
C THR A 331 2.21 26.16 -7.73
N LEU A 332 1.00 26.55 -8.17
CA LEU A 332 0.76 27.83 -8.84
C LEU A 332 0.79 29.02 -7.86
N ALA A 333 0.89 30.24 -8.39
CA ALA A 333 0.85 31.46 -7.58
C ALA A 333 -0.50 31.63 -6.85
N VAL A 334 -0.47 32.40 -5.75
CA VAL A 334 -1.68 32.79 -4.98
C VAL A 334 -2.69 33.45 -5.93
N GLY A 335 -3.96 33.03 -5.86
CA GLY A 335 -5.01 33.53 -6.75
C GLY A 335 -5.07 32.86 -8.13
N SER A 336 -4.18 31.90 -8.40
CA SER A 336 -4.14 31.15 -9.68
C SER A 336 -4.18 29.63 -9.50
N LYS A 337 -4.36 29.13 -8.26
CA LYS A 337 -4.36 27.68 -7.96
C LYS A 337 -5.58 26.92 -8.46
N TRP A 338 -6.70 27.61 -8.71
CA TRP A 338 -7.97 27.00 -9.10
C TRP A 338 -8.28 27.16 -10.59
N LEU A 339 -8.73 26.07 -11.22
CA LEU A 339 -9.20 26.03 -12.61
C LEU A 339 -10.53 25.28 -12.67
N GLN A 340 -11.57 25.92 -13.20
CA GLN A 340 -12.83 25.22 -13.51
C GLN A 340 -12.62 24.32 -14.73
N ARG A 341 -13.16 23.10 -14.66
CA ARG A 341 -13.18 22.11 -15.73
C ARG A 341 -14.58 22.05 -16.36
N VAL A 342 -14.82 21.10 -17.27
CA VAL A 342 -16.20 20.83 -17.71
C VAL A 342 -17.08 20.46 -16.52
N ASN A 343 -18.38 20.72 -16.63
CA ASN A 343 -19.33 20.27 -15.61
C ASN A 343 -19.58 18.76 -15.73
N ALA A 344 -19.96 18.14 -14.61
CA ALA A 344 -20.59 16.83 -14.58
C ALA A 344 -21.93 16.85 -15.35
N PRO A 345 -22.45 15.69 -15.82
CA PRO A 345 -23.71 15.61 -16.57
C PRO A 345 -24.90 16.26 -15.87
N GLU A 346 -24.90 16.19 -14.54
CA GLU A 346 -25.99 16.58 -13.65
C GLU A 346 -25.42 16.98 -12.28
N GLY A 347 -26.27 17.50 -11.41
CA GLY A 347 -25.87 17.83 -10.04
C GLY A 347 -25.52 16.59 -9.23
N ILE A 348 -24.39 16.64 -8.51
CA ILE A 348 -23.96 15.56 -7.62
C ILE A 348 -23.42 16.13 -6.31
N MET A 349 -23.69 15.42 -5.21
CA MET A 349 -23.07 15.69 -3.91
C MET A 349 -22.77 14.39 -3.18
N TYR A 350 -21.85 14.43 -2.21
CA TYR A 350 -21.35 13.24 -1.49
C TYR A 350 -20.94 12.07 -2.40
N ALA A 351 -20.45 12.37 -3.60
CA ALA A 351 -20.24 11.42 -4.68
C ALA A 351 -18.97 10.56 -4.46
N PRO A 352 -19.08 9.23 -4.35
CA PRO A 352 -17.93 8.34 -4.30
C PRO A 352 -17.09 8.50 -5.57
N THR A 353 -15.84 8.97 -5.41
CA THR A 353 -14.96 9.38 -6.53
C THR A 353 -13.55 8.85 -6.33
N CYS A 354 -12.91 8.31 -7.37
CA CYS A 354 -11.48 7.97 -7.35
C CYS A 354 -10.80 8.15 -8.73
N THR A 355 -9.47 8.19 -8.76
CA THR A 355 -8.67 8.19 -9.98
C THR A 355 -8.11 6.80 -10.26
N ILE A 356 -8.29 6.29 -11.47
CA ILE A 356 -7.62 5.08 -11.97
C ILE A 356 -6.91 5.43 -13.28
N GLY A 357 -5.58 5.27 -13.29
CA GLY A 357 -4.74 5.72 -14.42
C GLY A 357 -4.90 7.21 -14.70
N ASN A 358 -5.38 7.53 -15.91
CA ASN A 358 -5.61 8.92 -16.37
C ASN A 358 -7.06 9.38 -16.27
N THR A 359 -7.94 8.62 -15.62
CA THR A 359 -9.38 8.87 -15.60
C THR A 359 -9.89 8.94 -14.16
N ILE A 360 -10.72 9.95 -13.90
CA ILE A 360 -11.47 10.08 -12.65
C ILE A 360 -12.83 9.40 -12.87
N TYR A 361 -13.24 8.57 -11.93
CA TYR A 361 -14.52 7.84 -11.96
C TYR A 361 -15.39 8.25 -10.79
N VAL A 362 -16.70 8.36 -11.06
CA VAL A 362 -17.76 8.56 -10.06
C VAL A 362 -18.72 7.37 -10.15
N GLY A 363 -19.12 6.83 -9.00
CA GLY A 363 -20.05 5.71 -8.92
C GLY A 363 -21.06 5.92 -7.79
N GLY A 364 -22.28 6.31 -8.17
CA GLY A 364 -23.28 6.80 -7.24
C GLY A 364 -23.04 8.27 -6.87
N ALA A 365 -24.08 8.90 -6.35
CA ALA A 365 -24.03 10.17 -5.64
C ALA A 365 -25.29 10.34 -4.79
N SER A 366 -25.40 11.48 -4.14
CA SER A 366 -26.68 12.01 -3.68
C SER A 366 -27.08 13.26 -4.47
N ASP A 367 -28.35 13.64 -4.35
CA ASP A 367 -28.92 14.94 -4.73
C ASP A 367 -29.92 15.40 -3.66
N TYR A 368 -30.49 16.59 -3.78
CA TYR A 368 -31.41 17.18 -2.81
C TYR A 368 -32.81 17.43 -3.37
N SER A 369 -33.81 16.74 -2.82
CA SER A 369 -35.23 16.90 -3.16
C SER A 369 -36.08 16.93 -1.88
N GLY A 370 -36.09 18.09 -1.20
CA GLY A 370 -36.66 18.24 0.15
C GLY A 370 -35.90 17.49 1.25
N GLY A 371 -34.78 16.85 0.89
CA GLY A 371 -33.94 16.00 1.71
C GLY A 371 -32.88 15.34 0.82
N VAL A 372 -31.83 14.79 1.43
CA VAL A 372 -30.79 14.05 0.70
C VAL A 372 -31.36 12.72 0.20
N ILE A 373 -31.34 12.53 -1.12
CA ILE A 373 -31.70 11.29 -1.81
C ILE A 373 -30.45 10.74 -2.51
N ASP A 374 -30.29 9.42 -2.56
CA ASP A 374 -29.20 8.81 -3.33
C ASP A 374 -29.65 8.49 -4.75
N ASN A 375 -28.67 8.41 -5.66
CA ASN A 375 -28.86 8.04 -7.05
C ASN A 375 -27.74 7.10 -7.53
N THR A 376 -27.87 6.59 -8.76
CA THR A 376 -26.90 5.70 -9.41
C THR A 376 -25.97 6.45 -10.37
N ASN A 377 -25.81 7.77 -10.22
CA ASN A 377 -25.08 8.62 -11.16
C ASN A 377 -23.65 8.09 -11.32
N SER A 378 -23.31 7.64 -12.52
CA SER A 378 -22.05 6.93 -12.78
C SER A 378 -21.45 7.43 -14.08
N PHE A 379 -20.30 8.08 -13.99
CA PHE A 379 -19.60 8.64 -15.14
C PHE A 379 -18.09 8.65 -14.91
N SER A 380 -17.37 8.93 -15.99
CA SER A 380 -15.93 9.16 -16.00
C SER A 380 -15.62 10.59 -16.44
N PHE A 381 -14.54 11.16 -15.93
CA PHE A 381 -14.00 12.44 -16.31
C PHE A 381 -12.53 12.26 -16.69
N ASN A 382 -12.17 12.65 -17.92
CA ASN A 382 -10.79 12.66 -18.38
C ASN A 382 -10.20 14.07 -18.17
N PRO A 383 -9.26 14.28 -17.22
CA PRO A 383 -8.76 15.61 -16.90
C PRO A 383 -7.83 16.21 -17.98
N MET A 384 -7.27 15.37 -18.85
CA MET A 384 -6.39 15.80 -19.94
C MET A 384 -7.20 16.27 -21.15
N ALA A 385 -8.19 15.48 -21.58
CA ALA A 385 -9.12 15.86 -22.64
C ALA A 385 -10.16 16.90 -22.18
N ASN A 386 -10.37 17.04 -20.86
CA ASN A 386 -11.41 17.85 -20.24
C ASN A 386 -12.82 17.44 -20.71
N THR A 387 -13.09 16.13 -20.73
CA THR A 387 -14.35 15.55 -21.23
C THR A 387 -14.98 14.58 -20.23
N ILE A 388 -16.30 14.47 -20.27
CA ILE A 388 -17.07 13.45 -19.56
C ILE A 388 -17.31 12.25 -20.49
N GLY A 389 -17.22 11.04 -19.96
CA GLY A 389 -17.63 9.79 -20.60
C GLY A 389 -18.60 9.00 -19.72
N THR A 390 -19.44 8.17 -20.30
CA THR A 390 -20.36 7.29 -19.57
C THR A 390 -19.67 6.01 -19.10
N ILE A 391 -20.15 5.44 -17.98
CA ILE A 391 -19.81 4.09 -17.53
C ILE A 391 -21.11 3.35 -17.18
N ALA A 392 -21.03 2.05 -16.91
CA ALA A 392 -22.16 1.30 -16.37
C ALA A 392 -22.62 1.91 -15.02
N ALA A 393 -23.94 2.01 -14.82
CA ALA A 393 -24.50 2.48 -13.56
C ALA A 393 -24.15 1.54 -12.39
N ILE A 394 -23.82 2.12 -11.24
CA ILE A 394 -23.63 1.37 -9.99
C ILE A 394 -24.91 0.57 -9.63
N PRO A 395 -24.81 -0.68 -9.14
CA PRO A 395 -25.99 -1.53 -8.91
C PRO A 395 -26.97 -0.99 -7.85
N ARG A 396 -26.46 -0.31 -6.82
CA ARG A 396 -27.26 0.33 -5.76
C ARG A 396 -27.02 1.84 -5.76
N ALA A 397 -28.09 2.61 -5.65
CA ALA A 397 -28.01 4.05 -5.42
C ALA A 397 -27.34 4.33 -4.06
N THR A 398 -26.22 5.05 -4.03
CA THR A 398 -25.48 5.33 -2.80
C THR A 398 -24.73 6.66 -2.85
N GLY A 399 -24.62 7.29 -1.70
CA GLY A 399 -23.83 8.50 -1.44
C GLY A 399 -23.33 8.52 0.00
N GLU A 400 -23.01 9.70 0.53
CA GLU A 400 -22.45 9.88 1.88
C GLU A 400 -21.24 8.96 2.16
N THR A 401 -20.41 8.68 1.15
CA THR A 401 -19.23 7.80 1.26
C THR A 401 -18.11 8.14 0.27
N ARG A 402 -17.06 7.30 0.20
CA ARG A 402 -15.89 7.41 -0.67
C ARG A 402 -15.86 6.28 -1.69
N ALA A 403 -15.16 6.54 -2.79
CA ALA A 403 -14.64 5.48 -3.65
C ALA A 403 -13.12 5.42 -3.53
N LEU A 404 -12.55 4.22 -3.64
CA LEU A 404 -11.12 3.95 -3.52
C LEU A 404 -10.61 3.32 -4.81
N ASN A 405 -9.40 3.69 -5.26
CA ASN A 405 -8.70 2.91 -6.28
C ASN A 405 -7.95 1.78 -5.57
N PHE A 406 -8.39 0.54 -5.79
CA PHE A 406 -7.77 -0.64 -5.21
C PHE A 406 -7.54 -1.70 -6.29
N ASN A 407 -6.28 -2.06 -6.52
CA ASN A 407 -5.85 -3.00 -7.57
C ASN A 407 -6.48 -2.71 -8.95
N GLY A 408 -6.54 -1.43 -9.32
CA GLY A 408 -7.07 -0.97 -10.62
C GLY A 408 -8.60 -0.99 -10.75
N LYS A 409 -9.33 -1.17 -9.64
CA LYS A 409 -10.80 -1.11 -9.58
C LYS A 409 -11.25 0.04 -8.69
N MET A 410 -12.40 0.63 -9.00
CA MET A 410 -13.03 1.62 -8.14
C MET A 410 -13.93 0.88 -7.15
N LEU A 411 -13.59 0.92 -5.86
CA LEU A 411 -14.41 0.35 -4.79
C LEU A 411 -15.24 1.44 -4.14
N VAL A 412 -16.56 1.40 -4.29
CA VAL A 412 -17.50 2.28 -3.59
C VAL A 412 -17.88 1.64 -2.25
N MET A 413 -17.61 2.35 -1.15
CA MET A 413 -17.57 1.75 0.19
C MET A 413 -18.88 1.99 0.95
N GLY A 414 -19.83 1.06 0.90
CA GLY A 414 -21.06 1.05 1.71
C GLY A 414 -21.88 2.33 1.59
N GLY A 415 -22.12 2.99 2.72
CA GLY A 415 -22.73 4.32 2.74
C GLY A 415 -24.22 4.35 2.42
N GLY A 416 -24.68 5.56 2.09
CA GLY A 416 -26.01 5.81 1.55
C GLY A 416 -27.17 5.86 2.53
N ARG A 417 -28.31 6.26 1.96
CA ARG A 417 -29.66 6.37 2.50
C ARG A 417 -30.64 5.43 1.78
N THR A 418 -30.25 4.79 0.68
CA THR A 418 -31.01 3.70 0.04
C THR A 418 -30.79 2.38 0.77
N ALA A 419 -31.86 1.68 1.13
CA ALA A 419 -31.80 0.41 1.87
C ALA A 419 -30.94 -0.66 1.15
N PRO A 420 -30.05 -1.39 1.85
CA PRO A 420 -29.71 -1.25 3.28
C PRO A 420 -28.98 0.08 3.58
N ASN A 421 -29.46 0.82 4.59
CA ASN A 421 -29.05 2.20 4.84
C ASN A 421 -28.70 2.48 6.32
N PRO A 422 -27.47 2.90 6.64
CA PRO A 422 -26.27 2.76 5.80
C PRO A 422 -26.00 1.30 5.38
N SER A 423 -25.26 1.11 4.29
CA SER A 423 -24.82 -0.21 3.84
C SER A 423 -23.43 -0.58 4.37
N MET A 424 -23.12 -1.88 4.30
CA MET A 424 -21.79 -2.48 4.49
C MET A 424 -21.20 -3.08 3.21
N GLU A 425 -21.95 -3.00 2.11
CA GLU A 425 -21.65 -3.49 0.77
C GLU A 425 -20.44 -2.79 0.14
N VAL A 426 -19.66 -3.51 -0.65
CA VAL A 426 -18.56 -2.92 -1.43
C VAL A 426 -18.80 -3.19 -2.91
N ASP A 427 -19.12 -2.14 -3.66
CA ASP A 427 -19.34 -2.21 -5.11
C ASP A 427 -18.02 -1.94 -5.84
N ALA A 428 -17.53 -2.92 -6.61
CA ALA A 428 -16.27 -2.82 -7.36
C ALA A 428 -16.53 -2.62 -8.86
N TYR A 429 -16.20 -1.45 -9.40
CA TYR A 429 -16.21 -1.18 -10.84
C TYR A 429 -14.89 -1.57 -11.50
N ASN A 430 -14.97 -2.33 -12.58
CA ASN A 430 -13.85 -2.68 -13.44
C ASN A 430 -13.86 -1.83 -14.72
N PRO A 431 -12.94 -0.86 -14.88
CA PRO A 431 -12.90 -0.01 -16.08
C PRO A 431 -12.56 -0.78 -17.36
N GLY A 432 -11.86 -1.91 -17.27
CA GLY A 432 -11.49 -2.73 -18.45
C GLY A 432 -12.66 -3.52 -19.05
N THR A 433 -13.70 -3.82 -18.26
CA THR A 433 -14.91 -4.53 -18.73
C THR A 433 -16.16 -3.66 -18.72
N ASN A 434 -16.10 -2.45 -18.14
CA ASN A 434 -17.24 -1.57 -17.88
C ASN A 434 -18.36 -2.31 -17.10
N THR A 435 -17.99 -3.06 -16.06
CA THR A 435 -18.94 -3.82 -15.22
C THR A 435 -18.69 -3.60 -13.74
N TRP A 436 -19.73 -3.80 -12.94
CA TRP A 436 -19.69 -3.78 -11.48
C TRP A 436 -19.78 -5.19 -10.91
N THR A 437 -19.11 -5.43 -9.79
CA THR A 437 -19.26 -6.64 -8.97
C THR A 437 -19.44 -6.28 -7.50
N MET A 438 -20.46 -6.87 -6.86
CA MET A 438 -20.81 -6.62 -5.47
C MET A 438 -20.02 -7.56 -4.54
N ASN A 439 -19.43 -7.01 -3.48
CA ASN A 439 -18.71 -7.74 -2.42
C ASN A 439 -17.57 -8.65 -2.94
N THR A 440 -16.97 -8.30 -4.07
CA THR A 440 -15.80 -8.96 -4.65
C THR A 440 -15.06 -7.98 -5.56
N PRO A 441 -13.70 -7.94 -5.56
CA PRO A 441 -12.78 -8.79 -4.81
C PRO A 441 -12.68 -8.46 -3.30
N VAL A 442 -13.21 -7.32 -2.88
CA VAL A 442 -13.30 -6.95 -1.46
C VAL A 442 -14.71 -7.29 -0.95
N PRO A 443 -14.86 -8.15 0.08
CA PRO A 443 -16.15 -8.49 0.65
C PRO A 443 -16.76 -7.31 1.40
N ALA A 444 -18.05 -7.43 1.75
CA ALA A 444 -18.70 -6.52 2.68
C ALA A 444 -17.91 -6.44 4.00
N PHE A 445 -17.85 -5.24 4.59
CA PHE A 445 -17.34 -5.06 5.96
C PHE A 445 -18.41 -5.41 7.00
N THR A 446 -18.05 -5.39 8.28
CA THR A 446 -18.89 -5.92 9.37
C THR A 446 -19.89 -4.89 9.87
N THR A 447 -19.48 -3.63 10.06
CA THR A 447 -20.30 -2.58 10.66
C THR A 447 -20.79 -1.62 9.59
N ALA A 448 -22.06 -1.75 9.19
CA ALA A 448 -22.71 -0.82 8.27
C ALA A 448 -22.57 0.65 8.72
N ARG A 449 -22.10 1.52 7.81
CA ARG A 449 -21.75 2.91 8.14
C ARG A 449 -21.82 3.85 6.93
N ARG A 450 -22.06 5.15 7.20
CA ARG A 450 -21.96 6.26 6.23
C ARG A 450 -21.31 7.49 6.87
N ASN A 451 -20.83 8.42 6.04
CA ASN A 451 -20.05 9.60 6.45
C ASN A 451 -18.84 9.24 7.33
N PHE A 452 -18.06 8.24 6.92
CA PHE A 452 -16.88 7.75 7.65
C PHE A 452 -15.58 8.08 6.90
N PRO A 453 -14.48 8.38 7.62
CA PRO A 453 -13.14 8.38 7.04
C PRO A 453 -12.75 6.96 6.57
N THR A 454 -12.29 6.86 5.33
CA THR A 454 -11.74 5.63 4.73
C THR A 454 -10.69 5.98 3.68
N ASP A 455 -9.62 5.19 3.59
CA ASP A 455 -8.63 5.26 2.49
C ASP A 455 -7.81 3.94 2.40
N THR A 456 -6.90 3.85 1.42
CA THR A 456 -6.16 2.62 1.09
C THR A 456 -4.70 2.90 0.65
N ASP A 457 -3.83 1.88 0.79
CA ASP A 457 -2.53 1.83 0.12
C ASP A 457 -2.62 1.45 -1.37
N GLY A 458 -3.84 1.24 -1.88
CA GLY A 458 -4.17 0.92 -3.26
C GLY A 458 -3.97 -0.54 -3.65
N THR A 459 -3.43 -1.40 -2.76
CA THR A 459 -3.00 -2.76 -3.14
C THR A 459 -3.28 -3.83 -2.08
N THR A 460 -2.95 -3.58 -0.81
CA THR A 460 -3.00 -4.59 0.25
C THR A 460 -4.02 -4.29 1.35
N ARG A 461 -4.22 -3.01 1.72
CA ARG A 461 -5.03 -2.64 2.88
C ARG A 461 -5.99 -1.50 2.61
N ILE A 462 -7.16 -1.58 3.24
CA ILE A 462 -8.14 -0.50 3.34
C ILE A 462 -8.39 -0.26 4.82
N TRP A 463 -8.34 0.99 5.25
CA TRP A 463 -8.64 1.41 6.61
C TRP A 463 -9.91 2.23 6.60
N LEU A 464 -10.87 1.87 7.44
CA LEU A 464 -12.06 2.67 7.68
C LEU A 464 -12.36 2.76 9.18
N GLY A 465 -13.04 3.82 9.61
CA GLY A 465 -13.50 3.92 10.99
C GLY A 465 -14.50 5.04 11.21
N GLY A 466 -15.22 5.01 12.32
CA GLY A 466 -16.27 5.98 12.61
C GLY A 466 -17.47 5.94 11.64
N GLY A 467 -18.10 7.09 11.40
CA GLY A 467 -19.36 7.21 10.66
C GLY A 467 -20.60 6.95 11.53
N TYR A 468 -21.78 7.11 10.93
CA TYR A 468 -23.05 6.80 11.60
C TYR A 468 -23.36 5.31 11.52
N ALA A 469 -23.91 4.75 12.60
CA ALA A 469 -24.38 3.36 12.69
C ALA A 469 -25.66 3.09 11.86
N SER A 470 -26.13 1.84 11.92
CA SER A 470 -27.34 1.35 11.22
C SER A 470 -28.66 2.02 11.65
N ASP A 471 -28.71 2.64 12.82
CA ASP A 471 -29.85 3.49 13.25
C ASP A 471 -29.90 4.85 12.52
N GLY A 472 -28.88 5.15 11.72
CA GLY A 472 -28.75 6.36 10.95
C GLY A 472 -28.21 7.57 11.72
N ILE A 473 -28.08 7.49 13.06
CA ILE A 473 -27.86 8.64 13.95
C ILE A 473 -26.70 8.47 14.94
N THR A 474 -26.38 7.25 15.39
CA THR A 474 -25.34 7.04 16.41
C THR A 474 -23.93 7.18 15.82
N PRO A 475 -23.10 8.11 16.30
CA PRO A 475 -21.70 8.22 15.92
C PRO A 475 -20.88 7.02 16.40
N LEU A 476 -20.12 6.40 15.50
CA LEU A 476 -19.22 5.28 15.82
C LEU A 476 -17.80 5.78 16.11
N ASN A 477 -17.03 4.99 16.84
CA ASN A 477 -15.56 5.03 16.88
C ASN A 477 -14.91 3.72 16.41
N SER A 478 -15.69 2.69 16.02
CA SER A 478 -15.14 1.41 15.59
C SER A 478 -14.33 1.54 14.31
N MET A 479 -13.19 0.86 14.25
CA MET A 479 -12.32 0.76 13.07
C MET A 479 -12.39 -0.64 12.49
N GLU A 480 -12.36 -0.75 11.17
CA GLU A 480 -12.16 -2.02 10.47
C GLU A 480 -11.03 -1.88 9.45
N ILE A 481 -10.25 -2.95 9.32
CA ILE A 481 -9.08 -3.02 8.45
C ILE A 481 -9.28 -4.21 7.53
N PHE A 482 -9.35 -3.95 6.22
CA PHE A 482 -9.28 -4.98 5.20
C PHE A 482 -7.82 -5.35 4.95
N CYS A 483 -7.56 -6.63 4.74
CA CYS A 483 -6.34 -7.09 4.10
C CYS A 483 -6.64 -8.01 2.91
N ALA A 484 -6.03 -7.70 1.76
CA ALA A 484 -6.02 -8.58 0.60
C ALA A 484 -5.20 -9.84 0.89
N ALA A 485 -5.60 -10.98 0.31
CA ALA A 485 -4.79 -12.18 0.35
C ALA A 485 -3.48 -11.98 -0.41
N ALA A 486 -2.37 -12.49 0.15
CA ALA A 486 -1.10 -12.59 -0.58
C ALA A 486 -1.31 -13.40 -1.86
N GLY A 487 -1.01 -12.80 -3.01
CA GLY A 487 -1.27 -13.39 -4.34
C GLY A 487 -2.46 -12.81 -5.11
N ALA A 488 -3.22 -11.86 -4.55
CA ALA A 488 -4.21 -11.09 -5.31
C ALA A 488 -3.52 -10.06 -6.25
N THR A 489 -2.93 -10.54 -7.35
CA THR A 489 -2.25 -9.69 -8.34
C THR A 489 -3.23 -8.79 -9.07
N ALA A 490 -2.83 -7.52 -9.28
CA ALA A 490 -3.54 -6.62 -10.17
C ALA A 490 -3.51 -7.19 -11.61
N THR A 491 -4.64 -7.12 -12.32
CA THR A 491 -4.67 -7.43 -13.75
C THR A 491 -3.82 -6.38 -14.49
N PRO A 492 -2.77 -6.76 -15.25
CA PRO A 492 -2.03 -5.80 -16.04
C PRO A 492 -2.97 -5.16 -17.07
N THR A 493 -3.02 -3.85 -17.08
CA THR A 493 -3.72 -3.08 -18.12
C THR A 493 -2.75 -2.85 -19.29
N PRO A 494 -3.16 -3.04 -20.55
CA PRO A 494 -2.32 -2.80 -21.72
C PRO A 494 -1.95 -1.32 -21.94
#